data_AF-A0A2E4CXE4-F1
#
_entry.id   AF-A0A2E4CXE4-F1
#
_cell.length_a   1.000
_cell.length_b   1.000
_cell.length_c   1.000
_cell.angle_alpha   90.00
_cell.angle_beta   90.00
_cell.angle_gamma   90.00
#
_symmetry.space_group_name_H-M   'P 1'
#
loop_
_entity.id
_entity.type
_entity.pdbx_description
1 polymer ?
#
loop_
_entity_poly.entity_id
_entity_poly.type
_entity_poly.pdbx_seq_one_letter_code
_entity_poly.pdbx_strand_id
1 'polypeptide(L)'
;MEELEEAYDEQGRKVSPLLPSTTKNYLIDIDGTIGEDIPNEEPDRMASAEHYPDALETINKWYSEGHAITFFTARTESHRQVTESWLNDCGFLYHGLLMGKPRGGNYHWIDNHIVRATRFNNRFTDLVRRNAEIEVFDDD
;
A
#
# COMPACT_ATOMS: atom_id res chain seq x y z
N MET A 1 -0.32 -15.43 -3.00
CA MET A 1 0.75 -14.60 -3.62
C MET A 1 1.44 -15.43 -4.68
N GLU A 2 1.54 -14.91 -5.90
CA GLU A 2 2.29 -15.56 -6.99
C GLU A 2 3.78 -15.66 -6.65
N GLU A 3 4.47 -16.64 -7.26
CA GLU A 3 5.91 -16.79 -7.09
C GLU A 3 6.67 -15.66 -7.79
N LEU A 4 7.81 -15.26 -7.22
CA LEU A 4 8.69 -14.27 -7.83
C LEU A 4 9.45 -14.89 -8.99
N GLU A 5 9.60 -14.13 -10.07
CA GLU A 5 10.34 -14.52 -11.26
C GLU A 5 11.81 -14.10 -11.15
N GLU A 6 12.73 -14.98 -11.57
CA GLU A 6 14.14 -14.60 -11.66
C GLU A 6 14.33 -13.47 -12.67
N ALA A 7 15.17 -12.50 -12.31
CA ALA A 7 15.51 -11.37 -13.17
C ALA A 7 17.02 -11.26 -13.35
N TYR A 8 17.39 -10.74 -14.52
CA TYR A 8 18.78 -10.57 -14.95
C TYR A 8 18.97 -9.17 -15.54
N ASP A 9 20.15 -8.59 -15.37
CA ASP A 9 20.50 -7.34 -16.04
C ASP A 9 20.96 -7.56 -17.49
N GLU A 10 21.30 -6.48 -18.19
CA GLU A 10 21.78 -6.50 -19.57
C GLU A 10 23.07 -7.33 -19.77
N GLN A 11 23.81 -7.59 -18.70
CA GLN A 11 25.05 -8.37 -18.70
C GLN A 11 24.83 -9.84 -18.31
N GLY A 12 23.57 -10.25 -18.09
CA GLY A 12 23.19 -11.60 -17.67
C GLY A 12 23.48 -11.92 -16.21
N ARG A 13 23.74 -10.92 -15.37
CA ARG A 13 23.94 -11.10 -13.92
C ARG A 13 22.59 -11.15 -13.23
N LYS A 14 22.43 -12.03 -12.24
CA LYS A 14 21.20 -12.09 -11.42
C LYS A 14 21.00 -10.75 -10.69
N VAL A 15 19.78 -10.23 -10.77
CA VAL A 15 19.33 -9.07 -9.99
C VAL A 15 18.17 -9.48 -9.06
N SER A 16 17.63 -8.53 -8.30
CA SER A 16 16.47 -8.75 -7.45
C SER A 16 15.31 -9.34 -8.26
N PRO A 17 14.67 -10.42 -7.78
CA PRO A 17 13.58 -11.06 -8.50
C PRO A 17 12.36 -10.13 -8.57
N LEU A 18 11.50 -10.35 -9.56
CA LEU A 18 10.37 -9.47 -9.86
C LEU A 18 9.05 -10.20 -9.66
N LEU A 19 7.98 -9.44 -9.44
CA LEU A 19 6.63 -9.99 -9.58
C LEU A 19 6.31 -10.20 -11.07
N PRO A 20 5.48 -11.21 -11.40
CA PRO A 20 4.93 -11.35 -12.74
C PRO A 20 4.28 -10.05 -13.22
N SER A 21 4.40 -9.75 -14.52
CA SER A 21 3.90 -8.49 -15.10
C SER A 21 2.38 -8.25 -14.93
N THR A 22 1.62 -9.31 -14.68
CA THR A 22 0.18 -9.29 -14.38
C THR A 22 -0.15 -8.91 -12.94
N THR A 23 0.86 -8.90 -12.06
CA THR A 23 0.69 -8.77 -10.62
C THR A 23 1.26 -7.46 -10.11
N LYS A 24 0.48 -6.80 -9.25
CA LYS A 24 0.86 -5.55 -8.61
C LYS A 24 1.18 -5.80 -7.14
N ASN A 25 2.16 -5.04 -6.63
CA ASN A 25 2.43 -4.92 -5.20
C ASN A 25 1.86 -3.60 -4.70
N TYR A 26 0.77 -3.67 -3.95
CA TYR A 26 0.11 -2.51 -3.38
C TYR A 26 0.62 -2.23 -1.96
N LEU A 27 1.10 -1.00 -1.75
CA LEU A 27 1.39 -0.45 -0.44
C LEU A 27 0.32 0.59 -0.12
N ILE A 28 -0.57 0.25 0.81
CA ILE A 28 -1.82 0.98 1.04
C ILE A 28 -1.78 1.57 2.44
N ASP A 29 -2.03 2.87 2.53
CA ASP A 29 -2.16 3.56 3.83
C ASP A 29 -3.44 3.15 4.57
N ILE A 30 -3.48 3.34 5.89
CA ILE A 30 -4.64 2.96 6.70
C ILE A 30 -5.54 4.17 6.96
N ASP A 31 -5.11 5.02 7.89
CA ASP A 31 -5.88 6.14 8.43
C ASP A 31 -6.16 7.17 7.32
N GLY A 32 -7.44 7.53 7.14
CA GLY A 32 -7.88 8.43 6.09
C GLY A 32 -7.88 7.84 4.68
N THR A 33 -7.49 6.57 4.52
CA THR A 33 -7.44 5.87 3.23
C THR A 33 -8.44 4.73 3.17
N ILE A 34 -8.40 3.76 4.09
CA ILE A 34 -9.35 2.62 4.11
C ILE A 34 -10.38 2.71 5.24
N GLY A 35 -10.28 3.75 6.06
CA GLY A 35 -11.18 4.07 7.15
C GLY A 35 -10.92 5.49 7.64
N GLU A 36 -11.56 5.85 8.75
CA GLU A 36 -11.40 7.17 9.37
C GLU A 36 -9.92 7.58 9.55
N ASP A 37 -9.66 8.88 9.48
CA ASP A 37 -8.35 9.45 9.77
C ASP A 37 -8.15 9.57 11.29
N ILE A 38 -7.46 8.61 11.88
CA ILE A 38 -7.18 8.54 13.31
C ILE A 38 -5.71 8.86 13.59
N PRO A 39 -5.40 9.94 14.32
CA PRO A 39 -4.02 10.24 14.70
C PRO A 39 -3.52 9.25 15.77
N ASN A 40 -2.20 9.04 15.81
CA ASN A 40 -1.55 8.23 16.86
C ASN A 40 -1.84 8.73 18.28
N GLU A 41 -2.14 10.02 18.42
CA GLU A 41 -2.47 10.68 19.67
C GLU A 41 -3.85 10.30 20.22
N GLU A 42 -4.71 9.63 19.42
CA GLU A 42 -6.04 9.19 19.82
C GLU A 42 -6.25 7.68 19.62
N PRO A 43 -5.43 6.82 20.27
CA PRO A 43 -5.44 5.38 20.02
C PRO A 43 -6.76 4.69 20.42
N ASP A 44 -7.50 5.25 21.37
CA ASP A 44 -8.80 4.71 21.82
C ASP A 44 -9.85 4.67 20.70
N ARG A 45 -9.70 5.52 19.66
CA ARG A 45 -10.60 5.54 18.50
C ARG A 45 -10.28 4.46 17.46
N MET A 46 -9.07 3.91 17.47
CA MET A 46 -8.59 3.00 16.41
C MET A 46 -9.41 1.71 16.31
N ALA A 47 -9.90 1.19 17.44
CA ALA A 47 -10.63 -0.08 17.48
C ALA A 47 -12.06 0.03 16.93
N SER A 48 -12.66 1.21 16.98
CA SER A 48 -14.05 1.46 16.59
C SER A 48 -14.19 2.34 15.34
N ALA A 49 -13.08 2.69 14.71
CA ALA A 49 -13.06 3.52 13.51
C ALA A 49 -13.91 2.89 12.39
N GLU A 50 -14.74 3.67 11.71
CA GLU A 50 -15.47 3.19 10.55
C GLU A 50 -14.52 2.92 9.38
N HIS A 51 -14.65 1.76 8.73
CA HIS A 51 -13.95 1.46 7.48
C HIS A 51 -14.76 1.95 6.28
N TYR A 52 -14.08 2.21 5.16
CA TYR A 52 -14.74 2.57 3.92
C TYR A 52 -15.15 1.30 3.15
N PRO A 53 -16.45 1.06 2.88
CA PRO A 53 -16.90 -0.19 2.27
C PRO A 53 -16.35 -0.44 0.86
N ASP A 54 -16.15 0.64 0.08
CA ASP A 54 -15.58 0.57 -1.27
C ASP A 54 -14.09 0.20 -1.26
N ALA A 55 -13.35 0.63 -0.23
CA ALA A 55 -11.97 0.20 0.01
C ALA A 55 -11.91 -1.31 0.29
N LEU A 56 -12.79 -1.80 1.18
CA LEU A 56 -12.86 -3.21 1.53
C LEU A 56 -13.16 -4.09 0.31
N GLU A 57 -14.18 -3.74 -0.48
CA GLU A 57 -14.53 -4.46 -1.70
C GLU A 57 -13.36 -4.47 -2.71
N THR A 58 -12.77 -3.30 -2.97
CA THR A 58 -11.71 -3.15 -3.98
C THR A 58 -10.44 -3.90 -3.60
N ILE A 59 -10.01 -3.79 -2.35
CA ILE A 59 -8.77 -4.44 -1.87
C ILE A 59 -8.93 -5.95 -1.84
N ASN A 60 -10.08 -6.46 -1.36
CA ASN A 60 -10.35 -7.89 -1.36
C ASN A 60 -10.49 -8.45 -2.77
N LYS A 61 -11.02 -7.66 -3.73
CA LYS A 61 -10.98 -8.01 -5.15
C LYS A 61 -9.54 -8.15 -5.65
N TRP A 62 -8.68 -7.14 -5.44
CA TRP A 62 -7.27 -7.21 -5.84
C TRP A 62 -6.54 -8.40 -5.20
N TYR A 63 -6.81 -8.68 -3.93
CA TYR A 63 -6.29 -9.86 -3.25
C TYR A 63 -6.72 -11.15 -3.98
N SER A 64 -8.01 -11.30 -4.31
CA SER A 64 -8.52 -12.47 -5.02
C SER A 64 -7.98 -12.62 -6.45
N GLU A 65 -7.63 -11.50 -7.10
CA GLU A 65 -6.99 -11.45 -8.41
C GLU A 65 -5.48 -11.79 -8.36
N GLY A 66 -4.94 -12.07 -7.18
CA GLY A 66 -3.55 -12.52 -6.98
C GLY A 66 -2.56 -11.39 -6.67
N HIS A 67 -3.02 -10.14 -6.54
CA HIS A 67 -2.16 -9.01 -6.19
C HIS A 67 -1.65 -9.09 -4.75
N ALA A 68 -0.43 -8.59 -4.54
CA ALA A 68 0.14 -8.48 -3.20
C ALA A 68 -0.40 -7.22 -2.53
N ILE A 69 -0.86 -7.37 -1.28
CA ILE A 69 -1.49 -6.31 -0.49
C ILE A 69 -0.68 -6.14 0.79
N THR A 70 -0.03 -5.00 0.95
CA THR A 70 0.68 -4.63 2.17
C THR A 70 0.12 -3.32 2.71
N PHE A 71 -0.42 -3.34 3.92
CA PHE A 71 -0.77 -2.10 4.60
C PHE A 71 0.50 -1.43 5.12
N PHE A 72 0.63 -0.12 4.90
CA PHE A 72 1.80 0.68 5.27
C PHE A 72 1.34 1.95 5.99
N THR A 73 1.39 1.91 7.32
CA THR A 73 0.77 2.92 8.20
C THR A 73 1.79 3.67 9.04
N ALA A 74 1.48 4.93 9.36
CA ALA A 74 2.25 5.74 10.30
C ALA A 74 1.95 5.39 11.76
N ARG A 75 1.02 4.47 12.03
CA ARG A 75 0.82 3.91 13.36
C ARG A 75 2.13 3.31 13.87
N THR A 76 2.43 3.52 15.14
CA THR A 76 3.63 2.97 15.78
C THR A 76 3.44 1.49 16.11
N GLU A 77 4.53 0.77 16.35
CA GLU A 77 4.50 -0.65 16.75
C GLU A 77 3.64 -0.91 18.01
N SER A 78 3.53 0.07 18.92
CA SER A 78 2.63 0.00 20.08
C SER A 78 1.15 -0.18 19.70
N HIS A 79 0.76 0.22 18.50
CA HIS A 79 -0.61 0.13 17.97
C HIS A 79 -0.81 -1.07 17.04
N ARG A 80 0.17 -1.96 16.90
CA ARG A 80 0.08 -3.13 16.01
C ARG A 80 -1.13 -4.00 16.33
N GLN A 81 -1.28 -4.39 17.60
CA GLN A 81 -2.34 -5.32 18.00
C GLN A 81 -3.73 -4.77 17.69
N VAL A 82 -4.01 -3.50 18.04
CA VAL A 82 -5.31 -2.89 17.73
C VAL A 82 -5.54 -2.74 16.23
N THR A 83 -4.49 -2.49 15.45
CA THR A 83 -4.55 -2.39 14.00
C THR A 83 -4.85 -3.74 13.35
N GLU A 84 -4.15 -4.80 13.74
CA GLU A 84 -4.37 -6.16 13.24
C GLU A 84 -5.78 -6.66 13.59
N SER A 85 -6.24 -6.44 14.83
CA SER A 85 -7.62 -6.77 15.22
C SER A 85 -8.63 -6.02 14.37
N TRP A 86 -8.49 -4.70 14.21
CA TRP A 86 -9.42 -3.90 13.42
C TRP A 86 -9.46 -4.31 11.95
N LEU A 87 -8.31 -4.59 11.33
CA LEU A 87 -8.24 -5.09 9.94
C LEU A 87 -8.97 -6.42 9.78
N ASN A 88 -8.77 -7.34 10.72
CA ASN A 88 -9.40 -8.65 10.72
C ASN A 88 -10.92 -8.55 10.96
N ASP A 89 -11.34 -7.74 11.93
CA ASP A 89 -12.75 -7.53 12.28
C ASP A 89 -13.53 -6.88 11.13
N CYS A 90 -12.88 -5.96 10.40
CA CYS A 90 -13.45 -5.36 9.18
C CYS A 90 -13.43 -6.32 7.98
N GLY A 91 -12.61 -7.38 8.01
CA GLY A 91 -12.53 -8.39 6.95
C GLY A 91 -11.58 -8.05 5.80
N PHE A 92 -10.58 -7.20 6.00
CA PHE A 92 -9.55 -6.93 5.00
C PHE A 92 -8.64 -8.15 4.79
N LEU A 93 -8.44 -8.55 3.54
CA LEU A 93 -7.47 -9.58 3.15
C LEU A 93 -6.15 -8.92 2.75
N TYR A 94 -5.06 -9.31 3.41
CA TYR A 94 -3.74 -8.74 3.18
C TYR A 94 -2.63 -9.76 3.39
N HIS A 95 -1.43 -9.42 2.90
CA HIS A 95 -0.22 -10.25 2.99
C HIS A 95 0.81 -9.70 3.98
N GLY A 96 0.81 -8.38 4.22
CA GLY A 96 1.75 -7.74 5.13
C GLY A 96 1.21 -6.47 5.77
N LEU A 97 1.80 -6.12 6.92
CA LEU A 97 1.54 -4.88 7.66
C LEU A 97 2.87 -4.27 8.11
N LEU A 98 3.21 -3.12 7.54
CA LEU A 98 4.38 -2.31 7.85
C LEU A 98 3.95 -1.11 8.71
N MET A 99 4.47 -1.06 9.93
CA MET A 99 4.22 0.02 10.89
C MET A 99 5.32 1.07 10.82
N GLY A 100 5.08 2.24 11.40
CA GLY A 100 6.11 3.27 11.58
C GLY A 100 6.49 4.01 10.30
N LYS A 101 5.59 4.08 9.30
CA LYS A 101 5.72 5.02 8.17
C LYS A 101 5.99 6.44 8.70
N PRO A 102 6.97 7.18 8.15
CA PRO A 102 7.22 8.56 8.55
C PRO A 102 5.96 9.41 8.48
N ARG A 103 5.80 10.35 9.42
CA ARG A 103 4.65 11.25 9.52
C ARG A 103 4.94 12.59 8.83
N GLY A 104 3.90 13.28 8.38
CA GLY A 104 3.99 14.67 7.89
C GLY A 104 3.80 14.87 6.39
N GLY A 105 3.60 13.80 5.62
CA GLY A 105 3.42 13.91 4.17
C GLY A 105 4.71 14.25 3.43
N ASN A 106 4.57 14.78 2.20
CA ASN A 106 5.66 15.10 1.29
C ASN A 106 6.64 13.93 1.09
N TYR A 107 6.09 12.75 0.78
CA TYR A 107 6.88 11.55 0.57
C TYR A 107 7.49 11.54 -0.83
N HIS A 108 8.80 11.34 -0.88
CA HIS A 108 9.56 11.07 -2.10
C HIS A 108 10.08 9.64 -1.99
N TRP A 109 9.49 8.73 -2.76
CA TRP A 109 9.95 7.33 -2.79
C TRP A 109 10.92 7.16 -3.95
N ILE A 110 12.18 6.97 -3.61
CA ILE A 110 13.27 6.68 -4.53
C ILE A 110 13.57 5.19 -4.47
N ASP A 111 13.52 4.52 -5.61
CA ASP A 111 13.81 3.10 -5.77
C ASP A 111 14.48 2.87 -7.12
N ASN A 112 15.36 1.87 -7.23
CA ASN A 112 15.98 1.51 -8.50
C ASN A 112 15.01 0.74 -9.42
N HIS A 113 13.83 0.36 -8.91
CA HIS A 113 12.69 -0.13 -9.69
C HIS A 113 11.63 0.97 -9.88
N ILE A 114 10.79 0.84 -10.90
CA ILE A 114 9.71 1.79 -11.17
C ILE A 114 8.70 1.78 -10.02
N VAL A 115 8.66 2.87 -9.24
CA VAL A 115 7.60 3.14 -8.26
C VAL A 115 6.45 3.85 -8.96
N ARG A 116 5.22 3.35 -8.79
CA ARG A 116 4.02 3.99 -9.33
C ARG A 116 3.26 4.66 -8.19
N ALA A 117 3.12 5.98 -8.26
CA ALA A 117 2.25 6.71 -7.36
C ALA A 117 0.78 6.62 -7.84
N THR A 118 -0.12 6.22 -6.94
CA THR A 118 -1.56 6.32 -7.15
C THR A 118 -2.13 7.26 -6.10
N ARG A 119 -2.82 8.31 -6.54
CA ARG A 119 -3.44 9.27 -5.63
C ARG A 119 -4.88 8.86 -5.33
N PHE A 120 -5.18 8.67 -4.05
CA PHE A 120 -6.54 8.50 -3.55
C PHE A 120 -7.23 9.87 -3.40
N ASN A 121 -8.50 9.96 -3.83
CA ASN A 121 -9.33 11.17 -3.73
C ASN A 121 -10.69 10.80 -3.11
N ASN A 122 -10.67 10.24 -1.89
CA ASN A 122 -11.82 9.94 -1.02
C ASN A 122 -12.70 8.73 -1.39
N ARG A 123 -12.59 8.16 -2.60
CA ARG A 123 -13.36 6.97 -2.99
C ARG A 123 -12.51 6.00 -3.79
N PHE A 124 -12.72 4.71 -3.57
CA PHE A 124 -12.16 3.65 -4.40
C PHE A 124 -13.04 3.47 -5.62
N THR A 125 -12.50 3.86 -6.77
CA THR A 125 -13.13 3.66 -8.09
C THR A 125 -12.15 2.93 -9.00
N ASP A 126 -12.58 2.65 -10.23
CA ASP A 126 -11.68 2.14 -11.25
C ASP A 126 -10.46 3.06 -11.43
N LEU A 127 -9.28 2.44 -11.54
CA LEU A 127 -8.03 3.16 -11.78
C LEU A 127 -8.04 3.73 -13.20
N VAL A 128 -7.83 5.03 -13.31
CA VAL A 128 -7.72 5.75 -14.59
C VAL A 128 -6.32 6.32 -14.80
N ARG A 129 -5.83 6.30 -16.04
CA ARG A 129 -4.53 6.89 -16.39
C ARG A 129 -4.68 8.39 -16.69
N ARG A 130 -3.76 9.20 -16.16
CA ARG A 130 -3.65 10.65 -16.38
C ARG A 130 -2.18 11.04 -16.44
N ASN A 131 -1.84 12.05 -17.24
CA ASN A 131 -0.50 12.63 -17.26
C ASN A 131 -0.39 13.68 -16.15
N ALA A 132 0.73 13.72 -15.45
CA ALA A 132 1.06 14.71 -14.42
C ALA A 132 2.54 15.08 -14.53
N GLU A 133 2.88 16.32 -14.15
CA GLU A 133 4.26 16.73 -13.97
C GLU A 133 4.83 16.07 -12.71
N ILE A 134 6.06 15.57 -12.80
CA ILE A 134 6.76 14.88 -11.72
C ILE A 134 8.21 15.35 -11.68
N GLU A 135 8.82 15.29 -10.50
CA GLU A 135 10.26 15.45 -10.34
C GLU A 135 10.94 14.10 -10.63
N VAL A 136 11.97 14.13 -11.48
CA VAL A 136 12.78 12.97 -11.84
C VAL A 136 14.26 13.34 -11.73
N PHE A 137 15.13 12.34 -11.63
CA PHE A 137 16.57 12.57 -11.73
C PHE A 137 16.93 12.96 -13.16
N ASP A 138 18.02 13.72 -13.30
CA ASP A 138 18.60 14.04 -14.59
C ASP A 138 19.35 12.79 -15.11
N ASP A 139 19.02 12.36 -16.33
CA ASP A 139 19.55 11.15 -16.96
C ASP A 139 20.61 11.47 -18.04
N ASP A 140 20.97 12.77 -18.19
CA ASP A 140 21.98 13.27 -19.13
C ASP A 140 23.44 13.28 -18.58
#